data_AF-A0A1H4MM97-F1
#
_entry.id   AF-A0A1H4MM97-F1
#
_cell.length_a   1.000
_cell.length_b   1.000
_cell.length_c   1.000
_cell.angle_alpha   90.00
_cell.angle_beta   90.00
_cell.angle_gamma   90.00
#
_symmetry.space_group_name_H-M   'P 1'
#
loop_
_entity.id
_entity.type
_entity.pdbx_description
1 polymer ?
#
loop_
_entity_poly.entity_id
_entity_poly.type
_entity_poly.pdbx_seq_one_letter_code
_entity_poly.pdbx_strand_id
1 'polypeptide(L)'
;MGYRFILFVFCVAVQLSLLLCLPSDPTFARPDEASSNYSMNDYLAHFIWLKRGNDEIASSFALQKFSYETIGTLDFAKQRAEDEIISHLAEVSGLTVVPIKGSTEPVGIFIIKDKTVMTLLANDPDRFRKIGIPDKTIYLLQNLRSKSDCEASTSIDGNSDNITAFIISADLTDKCMCGALYNAFGIDKPNDGPSADLSLCILYEARWRGKRSREEIASVFDDVKKACETRLPGA
;
A
#
# COMPACT_ATOMS: atom_id res chain seq x y z
N MET A 1 31.62 19.04 40.46
CA MET A 1 31.29 18.89 39.03
C MET A 1 31.06 17.41 38.65
N GLY A 2 30.26 16.64 39.41
CA GLY A 2 29.98 15.22 39.09
C GLY A 2 28.52 14.93 38.72
N TYR A 3 27.59 15.79 39.14
CA TYR A 3 26.14 15.51 39.03
C TYR A 3 25.51 15.87 37.68
N ARG A 4 26.16 16.74 36.88
CA ARG A 4 25.62 17.16 35.56
C ARG A 4 25.94 16.17 34.43
N PHE A 5 26.95 15.32 34.60
CA PHE A 5 27.31 14.30 33.59
C PHE A 5 26.41 13.06 33.68
N ILE A 6 25.98 12.66 34.88
CA ILE A 6 25.17 11.46 35.09
C ILE A 6 23.74 11.64 34.55
N LEU A 7 23.15 12.83 34.69
CA LEU A 7 21.84 13.15 34.13
C LEU A 7 21.83 13.17 32.59
N PHE A 8 22.93 13.58 31.96
CA PHE A 8 23.03 13.61 30.50
C PHE A 8 23.14 12.20 29.91
N VAL A 9 23.89 11.31 30.57
CA VAL A 9 24.03 9.91 30.14
C VAL A 9 22.71 9.14 30.31
N PHE A 10 21.96 9.40 31.39
CA PHE A 10 20.62 8.80 31.56
C PHE A 10 19.59 9.32 30.56
N CYS A 11 19.59 10.60 30.21
CA CYS A 11 18.67 11.13 29.18
C CYS A 11 18.97 10.56 27.78
N VAL A 12 20.25 10.39 27.41
CA VAL A 12 20.63 9.81 26.12
C VAL A 12 20.34 8.30 26.09
N ALA A 13 20.56 7.58 27.19
CA ALA A 13 20.22 6.16 27.29
C ALA A 13 18.70 5.92 27.24
N VAL A 14 17.89 6.76 27.90
CA VAL A 14 16.42 6.66 27.84
C VAL A 14 15.87 7.06 26.47
N GLN A 15 16.48 8.04 25.78
CA GLN A 15 16.11 8.35 24.39
C GLN A 15 16.53 7.25 23.39
N LEU A 16 17.69 6.60 23.58
CA LEU A 16 18.07 5.45 22.76
C LEU A 16 17.22 4.20 23.06
N SER A 17 16.81 3.98 24.31
CA SER A 17 15.94 2.85 24.67
C SER A 17 14.48 3.06 24.23
N LEU A 18 14.00 4.30 24.11
CA LEU A 18 12.69 4.59 23.51
C LEU A 18 12.69 4.46 21.98
N LEU A 19 13.85 4.55 21.32
CA LEU A 19 14.02 4.24 19.89
C LEU A 19 14.07 2.73 19.60
N LEU A 20 14.26 1.89 20.63
CA LEU A 20 14.30 0.42 20.51
C LEU A 20 12.94 -0.26 20.81
N CYS A 21 11.90 0.53 21.09
CA CYS A 21 10.52 0.04 21.26
C CYS A 21 9.60 0.47 20.11
N LEU A 22 10.16 0.84 18.95
CA LEU A 22 9.38 0.81 17.72
C LEU A 22 9.12 -0.67 17.39
N PRO A 23 7.88 -1.06 17.06
CA PRO A 23 7.61 -2.41 16.58
C PRO A 23 8.58 -2.70 15.43
N SER A 24 9.32 -3.79 15.60
CA SER A 24 10.14 -4.43 14.59
C SER A 24 9.40 -4.46 13.26
N ASP A 25 10.01 -3.85 12.23
CA ASP A 25 9.75 -4.04 10.81
C ASP A 25 8.25 -4.12 10.40
N PRO A 26 7.68 -3.06 9.79
CA PRO A 26 6.36 -3.16 9.14
C PRO A 26 6.42 -4.01 7.86
N THR A 27 7.60 -4.51 7.49
CA THR A 27 7.77 -5.48 6.42
C THR A 27 7.07 -6.79 6.81
N PHE A 28 6.06 -7.16 6.02
CA PHE A 28 5.48 -8.51 6.04
C PHE A 28 6.48 -9.59 5.55
N ALA A 29 7.76 -9.24 5.44
CA ALA A 29 8.85 -10.17 5.27
C ALA A 29 8.99 -10.98 6.56
N ARG A 30 8.56 -12.25 6.52
CA ARG A 30 8.79 -13.19 7.62
C ARG A 30 10.27 -13.58 7.59
N PRO A 31 11.07 -13.29 8.64
CA PRO A 31 12.52 -13.52 8.59
C PRO A 31 12.93 -15.00 8.58
N ASP A 32 12.04 -15.95 8.88
CA ASP A 32 12.42 -17.33 9.23
C ASP A 32 11.59 -18.46 8.58
N GLU A 33 10.65 -18.18 7.69
CA GLU A 33 10.02 -19.26 6.91
C GLU A 33 10.85 -19.51 5.65
N ALA A 34 11.51 -20.67 5.60
CA ALA A 34 12.26 -21.10 4.43
C ALA A 34 11.42 -20.85 3.16
N SER A 35 11.91 -19.98 2.27
CA SER A 35 11.29 -19.57 1.00
C SER A 35 10.97 -20.74 0.03
N SER A 36 11.20 -21.98 0.47
CA SER A 36 11.09 -23.22 -0.28
C SER A 36 9.73 -23.93 -0.21
N ASN A 37 8.75 -23.48 0.60
CA ASN A 37 7.52 -24.25 0.82
C ASN A 37 6.26 -23.77 0.07
N TYR A 38 6.30 -22.59 -0.55
CA TYR A 38 5.14 -22.07 -1.31
C TYR A 38 5.26 -22.39 -2.80
N SER A 39 4.22 -23.00 -3.35
CA SER A 39 4.07 -23.30 -4.77
C SER A 39 3.63 -22.07 -5.56
N MET A 40 3.77 -22.11 -6.89
CA MET A 40 3.25 -21.06 -7.78
C MET A 40 1.78 -20.72 -7.49
N ASN A 41 0.95 -21.74 -7.22
CA ASN A 41 -0.47 -21.52 -6.95
C ASN A 41 -0.72 -20.73 -5.67
N ASP A 42 0.15 -20.85 -4.67
CA ASP A 42 0.06 -20.07 -3.43
C ASP A 42 0.34 -18.59 -3.69
N TYR A 43 1.33 -18.27 -4.53
CA TYR A 43 1.60 -16.89 -4.96
C TYR A 43 0.48 -16.34 -5.85
N LEU A 44 -0.05 -17.14 -6.79
CA LEU A 44 -1.17 -16.70 -7.63
C LEU A 44 -2.45 -16.49 -6.81
N ALA A 45 -2.65 -17.24 -5.72
CA ALA A 45 -3.76 -17.05 -4.80
C ALA A 45 -3.62 -15.75 -3.97
N HIS A 46 -2.40 -15.25 -3.82
CA HIS A 46 -2.10 -13.95 -3.21
C HIS A 46 -2.44 -12.76 -4.10
N PHE A 47 -2.74 -12.95 -5.39
CA PHE A 47 -3.07 -11.84 -6.27
C PHE A 47 -4.58 -11.55 -6.28
N ILE A 48 -4.93 -10.28 -6.34
CA ILE A 48 -6.29 -9.83 -6.58
C ILE A 48 -6.57 -9.94 -8.08
N TRP A 49 -7.53 -10.79 -8.45
CA TRP A 49 -7.92 -11.04 -9.83
C TRP A 49 -9.18 -10.27 -10.22
N LEU A 50 -9.12 -9.60 -11.38
CA LEU A 50 -10.22 -8.85 -11.96
C LEU A 50 -10.79 -9.63 -13.14
N LYS A 51 -12.10 -9.90 -13.09
CA LYS A 51 -12.77 -10.58 -14.19
C LYS A 51 -12.98 -9.63 -15.37
N ARG A 52 -12.43 -9.98 -16.53
CA ARG A 52 -12.61 -9.27 -17.80
C ARG A 52 -13.12 -10.25 -18.86
N GLY A 53 -14.45 -10.32 -18.99
CA GLY A 53 -15.09 -11.33 -19.84
C GLY A 53 -14.86 -12.73 -19.29
N ASN A 54 -14.14 -13.57 -20.05
CA ASN A 54 -13.76 -14.92 -19.65
C ASN A 54 -12.38 -15.00 -18.97
N ASP A 55 -11.60 -13.92 -19.04
CA ASP A 55 -10.23 -13.90 -18.51
C ASP A 55 -10.19 -13.28 -17.11
N GLU A 56 -9.18 -13.68 -16.33
CA GLU A 56 -8.81 -13.04 -15.07
C GLU A 56 -7.51 -12.27 -15.26
N ILE A 57 -7.54 -10.96 -14.98
CA ILE A 57 -6.38 -10.08 -15.06
C ILE A 57 -5.95 -9.69 -13.65
N ALA A 58 -4.66 -9.85 -13.33
CA ALA A 58 -4.14 -9.45 -12.04
C ALA A 58 -4.23 -7.92 -11.86
N SER A 59 -4.83 -7.48 -10.76
CA SER A 59 -4.92 -6.08 -10.37
C SER A 59 -3.53 -5.53 -10.10
N SER A 60 -3.14 -4.45 -10.77
CA SER A 60 -1.84 -3.78 -10.58
C SER A 60 -1.87 -2.40 -11.23
N PHE A 61 -1.10 -1.45 -10.70
CA PHE A 61 -1.03 -0.07 -11.21
C PHE A 61 -0.63 -0.03 -12.69
N ALA A 62 -1.38 0.72 -13.49
CA ALA A 62 -1.19 0.76 -14.94
C ALA A 62 0.21 1.27 -15.35
N LEU A 63 0.61 2.36 -14.70
CA LEU A 63 1.78 3.17 -14.99
C LEU A 63 2.89 2.90 -13.98
N GLN A 64 4.13 3.18 -14.37
CA GLN A 64 5.28 3.10 -13.47
C GLN A 64 5.34 4.26 -12.45
N LYS A 65 4.47 5.26 -12.61
CA LYS A 65 4.40 6.42 -11.72
C LYS A 65 3.02 6.49 -11.09
N PHE A 66 2.96 6.80 -9.81
CA PHE A 66 1.70 7.07 -9.13
C PHE A 66 1.90 8.17 -8.08
N SER A 67 0.80 8.82 -7.73
CA SER A 67 0.77 9.79 -6.63
C SER A 67 -0.19 9.31 -5.55
N TYR A 68 0.01 9.74 -4.31
CA TYR A 68 -0.96 9.52 -3.24
C TYR A 68 -1.22 10.79 -2.43
N GLU A 69 -2.44 10.95 -1.93
CA GLU A 69 -2.87 12.08 -1.10
C GLU A 69 -3.39 11.56 0.24
N THR A 70 -2.94 12.16 1.35
CA THR A 70 -3.52 11.93 2.67
C THR A 70 -4.45 13.07 3.06
N ILE A 71 -5.67 12.73 3.47
CA ILE A 71 -6.74 13.66 3.86
C ILE A 71 -7.07 13.45 5.35
N GLY A 72 -6.93 14.50 6.16
CA GLY A 72 -7.25 14.53 7.59
C GLY A 72 -7.33 15.97 8.14
N THR A 73 -7.77 16.17 9.39
CA THR A 73 -7.74 17.51 10.03
C THR A 73 -6.32 17.87 10.52
N LEU A 74 -6.05 19.12 10.93
CA LEU A 74 -4.68 19.65 11.15
C LEU A 74 -3.81 18.89 12.17
N ASP A 75 -4.40 18.08 13.05
CA ASP A 75 -3.67 17.15 13.95
C ASP A 75 -3.33 15.78 13.29
N PHE A 76 -3.91 15.47 12.13
CA PHE A 76 -3.88 14.17 11.43
C PHE A 76 -2.80 14.06 10.32
N ALA A 77 -2.08 15.14 10.02
CA ALA A 77 -0.99 15.12 9.03
C ALA A 77 0.39 14.80 9.64
N LYS A 78 0.46 14.49 10.94
CA LYS A 78 1.70 14.12 11.64
C LYS A 78 1.73 12.64 12.00
N GLN A 79 1.97 11.81 11.00
CA GLN A 79 2.79 10.60 11.11
C GLN A 79 3.07 10.08 9.69
N ARG A 80 4.35 9.92 9.36
CA ARG A 80 4.91 9.50 8.06
C ARG A 80 4.86 7.97 7.85
N ALA A 81 4.03 7.26 8.61
CA ALA A 81 4.00 5.80 8.54
C ALA A 81 3.58 5.34 7.13
N GLU A 82 2.63 6.04 6.49
CA GLU A 82 2.28 5.82 5.09
C GLU A 82 3.44 6.11 4.13
N ASP A 83 4.25 7.14 4.38
CA ASP A 83 5.38 7.48 3.50
C ASP A 83 6.37 6.33 3.44
N GLU A 84 6.67 5.72 4.59
CA GLU A 84 7.61 4.60 4.70
C GLU A 84 7.11 3.37 3.95
N ILE A 85 5.87 2.93 4.23
CA ILE A 85 5.32 1.76 3.53
C ILE A 85 5.06 2.03 2.05
N ILE A 86 4.57 3.21 1.66
CA ILE A 86 4.34 3.52 0.24
C ILE A 86 5.67 3.55 -0.51
N SER A 87 6.72 4.10 0.10
CA SER A 87 8.06 4.09 -0.49
C SER A 87 8.58 2.67 -0.63
N HIS A 88 8.42 1.83 0.40
CA HIS A 88 8.78 0.41 0.35
C HIS A 88 8.02 -0.35 -0.74
N LEU A 89 6.70 -0.23 -0.79
CA LEU A 89 5.87 -0.86 -1.81
C LEU A 89 6.23 -0.38 -3.22
N ALA A 90 6.54 0.91 -3.38
CA ALA A 90 7.00 1.47 -4.65
C ALA A 90 8.35 0.86 -5.06
N GLU A 91 9.30 0.74 -4.15
CA GLU A 91 10.59 0.10 -4.39
C GLU A 91 10.43 -1.38 -4.81
N VAL A 92 9.67 -2.16 -4.04
CA VAL A 92 9.41 -3.59 -4.29
C VAL A 92 8.69 -3.82 -5.62
N SER A 93 7.78 -2.92 -6.01
CA SER A 93 7.03 -3.00 -7.27
C SER A 93 7.77 -2.38 -8.47
N GLY A 94 8.87 -1.65 -8.24
CA GLY A 94 9.55 -0.87 -9.27
C GLY A 94 8.73 0.34 -9.75
N LEU A 95 7.82 0.85 -8.92
CA LEU A 95 7.08 2.09 -9.15
C LEU A 95 7.84 3.30 -8.61
N THR A 96 7.46 4.48 -9.10
CA THR A 96 7.95 5.78 -8.61
C THR A 96 6.79 6.59 -8.05
N VAL A 97 6.93 7.01 -6.79
CA VAL A 97 6.01 7.97 -6.17
C VAL A 97 6.30 9.36 -6.72
N VAL A 98 5.29 10.05 -7.24
CA VAL A 98 5.41 11.44 -7.68
C VAL A 98 4.61 12.38 -6.76
N PRO A 99 5.14 13.56 -6.41
CA PRO A 99 4.39 14.55 -5.62
C PRO A 99 3.15 15.01 -6.38
N ILE A 100 2.00 15.08 -5.71
CA ILE A 100 0.74 15.55 -6.31
C ILE A 100 0.83 16.99 -6.79
N LYS A 101 1.60 17.83 -6.08
CA LYS A 101 1.77 19.23 -6.43
C LYS A 101 2.47 19.38 -7.78
N GLY A 102 1.68 19.68 -8.81
CA GLY A 102 2.17 19.88 -10.18
C GLY A 102 2.29 18.60 -11.01
N SER A 103 1.81 17.47 -10.50
CA SER A 103 1.72 16.23 -11.28
C SER A 103 0.51 16.26 -12.22
N THR A 104 0.70 15.74 -13.44
CA THR A 104 -0.38 15.46 -14.40
C THR A 104 -0.86 14.02 -14.30
N GLU A 105 -0.21 13.19 -13.48
CA GLU A 105 -0.58 11.79 -13.27
C GLU A 105 -1.81 11.69 -12.38
N PRO A 106 -2.75 10.76 -12.67
CA PRO A 106 -3.88 10.53 -11.78
C PRO A 106 -3.39 10.09 -10.40
N VAL A 107 -4.06 10.59 -9.35
CA VAL A 107 -3.80 10.13 -7.98
C VAL A 107 -4.26 8.68 -7.88
N GLY A 108 -3.33 7.80 -7.52
CA GLY A 108 -3.55 6.36 -7.43
C GLY A 108 -4.07 5.92 -6.07
N ILE A 109 -3.78 6.67 -5.00
CA ILE A 109 -4.15 6.31 -3.63
C ILE A 109 -4.60 7.54 -2.85
N PHE A 110 -5.74 7.46 -2.18
CA PHE A 110 -6.23 8.44 -1.23
C PHE A 110 -6.36 7.79 0.14
N ILE A 111 -5.70 8.36 1.15
CA ILE A 111 -5.73 7.88 2.53
C ILE A 111 -6.54 8.87 3.36
N ILE A 112 -7.64 8.42 3.95
CA ILE A 112 -8.56 9.21 4.77
C ILE A 112 -8.40 8.79 6.22
N LYS A 113 -7.80 9.65 7.03
CA LYS A 113 -7.42 9.32 8.42
C LYS A 113 -8.48 9.64 9.48
N ASP A 114 -9.67 10.10 9.08
CA ASP A 114 -10.64 10.64 10.03
C ASP A 114 -12.09 10.35 9.61
N LYS A 115 -12.87 9.71 10.49
CA LYS A 115 -14.32 9.47 10.30
C LYS A 115 -15.10 10.78 10.15
N THR A 116 -14.60 11.87 10.71
CA THR A 116 -15.14 13.22 10.55
C THR A 116 -15.03 13.69 9.10
N VAL A 117 -14.00 13.26 8.36
CA VAL A 117 -13.85 13.55 6.92
C VAL A 117 -14.96 12.86 6.12
N MET A 118 -15.36 11.63 6.49
CA MET A 118 -16.50 10.95 5.86
C MET A 118 -17.82 11.66 6.14
N THR A 119 -18.01 12.15 7.37
CA THR A 119 -19.18 12.97 7.72
C THR A 119 -19.19 14.30 6.95
N LEU A 120 -18.02 14.93 6.81
CA LEU A 120 -17.86 16.16 6.04
C LEU A 120 -18.14 15.92 4.55
N LEU A 121 -17.67 14.82 3.97
CA LEU A 121 -17.90 14.44 2.59
C LEU A 121 -19.39 14.20 2.28
N ALA A 122 -20.11 13.59 3.22
CA ALA A 122 -21.54 13.37 3.07
C ALA A 122 -22.34 14.70 3.08
N ASN A 123 -21.91 15.66 3.90
CA ASN A 123 -22.65 16.91 4.11
C ASN A 123 -22.19 18.08 3.22
N ASP A 124 -20.92 18.11 2.80
CA ASP A 124 -20.30 19.19 2.04
C ASP A 124 -19.24 18.65 1.04
N PRO A 125 -19.68 17.95 -0.03
CA PRO A 125 -18.77 17.43 -1.06
C PRO A 125 -18.04 18.53 -1.84
N ASP A 126 -18.57 19.76 -1.88
CA ASP A 126 -17.95 20.88 -2.58
C ASP A 126 -16.59 21.27 -2.01
N ARG A 127 -16.34 21.01 -0.73
CA ARG A 127 -14.99 21.18 -0.14
C ARG A 127 -13.95 20.31 -0.79
N PHE A 128 -14.28 19.07 -1.14
CA PHE A 128 -13.36 18.12 -1.77
C PHE A 128 -13.08 18.51 -3.22
N ARG A 129 -14.09 19.03 -3.94
CA ARG A 129 -13.91 19.62 -5.28
C ARG A 129 -12.92 20.78 -5.26
N LYS A 130 -13.02 21.66 -4.26
CA LYS A 130 -12.17 22.85 -4.11
C LYS A 130 -10.69 22.52 -3.87
N ILE A 131 -10.40 21.34 -3.31
CA ILE A 131 -9.03 20.83 -3.15
C ILE A 131 -8.59 19.91 -4.29
N GLY A 132 -9.35 19.89 -5.40
CA GLY A 132 -8.96 19.21 -6.63
C GLY A 132 -9.34 17.73 -6.72
N ILE A 133 -10.20 17.22 -5.83
CA ILE A 133 -10.68 15.83 -5.93
C ILE A 133 -11.75 15.72 -7.04
N PRO A 134 -11.58 14.80 -8.01
CA PRO A 134 -12.54 14.63 -9.10
C PRO A 134 -13.93 14.18 -8.63
N ASP A 135 -14.99 14.57 -9.36
CA ASP A 135 -16.38 14.19 -9.04
C ASP A 135 -16.60 12.66 -8.97
N LYS A 136 -15.96 11.91 -9.88
CA LYS A 136 -15.99 10.45 -9.87
C LYS A 136 -15.44 9.90 -8.53
N THR A 137 -14.37 10.49 -8.04
CA THR A 137 -13.74 10.13 -6.77
C THR A 137 -14.64 10.47 -5.59
N ILE A 138 -15.23 11.67 -5.57
CA ILE A 138 -16.18 12.08 -4.54
C ILE A 138 -17.38 11.13 -4.50
N TYR A 139 -17.93 10.77 -5.66
CA TYR A 139 -19.03 9.81 -5.75
C TYR A 139 -18.66 8.42 -5.20
N LEU A 140 -17.48 7.90 -5.51
CA LEU A 140 -16.99 6.63 -4.96
C LEU A 140 -16.85 6.71 -3.44
N LEU A 141 -16.27 7.80 -2.94
CA LEU A 141 -16.09 8.04 -1.52
C LEU A 141 -17.41 8.19 -0.76
N GLN A 142 -18.43 8.83 -1.34
CA GLN A 142 -19.75 8.97 -0.71
C GLN A 142 -20.50 7.63 -0.60
N ASN A 143 -20.20 6.69 -1.50
CA ASN A 143 -20.78 5.34 -1.47
C ASN A 143 -20.05 4.40 -0.51
N LEU A 144 -18.86 4.77 -0.02
CA LEU A 144 -18.15 4.04 1.03
C LEU A 144 -18.85 4.26 2.37
N ARG A 145 -19.64 3.28 2.79
CA ARG A 145 -20.26 3.26 4.12
C ARG A 145 -19.28 2.66 5.10
N SER A 146 -18.43 3.51 5.71
CA SER A 146 -17.56 3.11 6.82
C SER A 146 -18.38 2.50 7.97
N LYS A 147 -18.40 1.17 8.04
CA LYS A 147 -19.00 0.42 9.16
C LYS A 147 -17.97 0.08 10.24
N SER A 148 -16.70 0.22 9.92
CA SER A 148 -15.54 -0.11 10.76
C SER A 148 -14.55 1.05 10.83
N ASP A 149 -13.66 1.03 11.81
CA ASP A 149 -12.55 2.00 11.95
C ASP A 149 -11.51 1.92 10.82
N CYS A 150 -11.54 0.82 10.06
CA CYS A 150 -10.72 0.63 8.87
C CYS A 150 -11.54 0.02 7.73
N GLU A 151 -11.54 0.68 6.58
CA GLU A 151 -12.21 0.24 5.35
C GLU A 151 -11.40 0.70 4.15
N ALA A 152 -11.10 -0.23 3.24
CA ALA A 152 -10.41 0.07 2.00
C ALA A 152 -11.30 -0.27 0.81
N SER A 153 -11.26 0.57 -0.23
CA SER A 153 -11.98 0.34 -1.46
C SER A 153 -11.12 0.74 -2.64
N THR A 154 -10.97 -0.20 -3.56
CA THR A 154 -10.20 0.00 -4.77
C THR A 154 -11.16 0.11 -5.94
N SER A 155 -11.14 1.25 -6.63
CA SER A 155 -11.83 1.44 -7.90
C SER A 155 -10.83 1.28 -9.03
N ILE A 156 -11.24 0.56 -10.08
CA ILE A 156 -10.39 0.32 -11.24
C ILE A 156 -11.15 0.84 -12.45
N ASP A 157 -10.55 1.81 -13.14
CA ASP A 157 -11.09 2.29 -14.39
C ASP A 157 -10.85 1.23 -15.48
N GLY A 158 -11.91 0.49 -15.82
CA GLY A 158 -11.84 -0.66 -16.72
C GLY A 158 -11.28 -0.38 -18.12
N ASN A 159 -11.22 0.89 -18.54
CA ASN A 159 -10.66 1.30 -19.84
C ASN A 159 -9.17 1.64 -19.78
N SER A 160 -8.62 1.94 -18.60
CA SER A 160 -7.24 2.41 -18.45
C SER A 160 -6.43 1.59 -17.44
N ASP A 161 -7.04 0.62 -16.77
CA ASP A 161 -6.46 -0.13 -15.64
C ASP A 161 -5.89 0.79 -14.55
N ASN A 162 -6.37 2.03 -14.50
CA ASN A 162 -6.00 2.99 -13.50
C ASN A 162 -6.67 2.59 -12.20
N ILE A 163 -5.84 2.23 -11.23
CA ILE A 163 -6.24 1.90 -9.88
C ILE A 163 -6.34 3.20 -9.09
N THR A 164 -7.48 3.39 -8.44
CA THR A 164 -7.67 4.41 -7.42
C THR A 164 -8.12 3.72 -6.15
N ALA A 165 -7.24 3.69 -5.15
CA ALA A 165 -7.54 3.15 -3.83
C ALA A 165 -7.97 4.25 -2.86
N PHE A 166 -8.98 3.94 -2.05
CA PHE A 166 -9.47 4.76 -0.96
C PHE A 166 -9.31 3.98 0.32
N ILE A 167 -8.52 4.51 1.25
CA ILE A 167 -8.21 3.83 2.51
C ILE A 167 -8.73 4.71 3.64
N ILE A 168 -9.85 4.34 4.23
CA ILE A 168 -10.39 4.97 5.42
C ILE A 168 -9.78 4.24 6.61
N SER A 169 -8.90 4.89 7.37
CA SER A 169 -8.30 4.31 8.57
C SER A 169 -8.22 5.37 9.65
N ALA A 170 -9.18 5.34 10.56
CA ALA A 170 -9.19 6.25 11.72
C ALA A 170 -8.24 5.78 12.82
N ASP A 171 -7.87 4.50 12.78
CA ASP A 171 -6.91 3.90 13.69
C ASP A 171 -5.53 3.82 13.01
N LEU A 172 -4.51 4.28 13.75
CA LEU A 172 -3.09 4.27 13.39
C LEU A 172 -2.46 2.89 13.55
N THR A 173 -3.24 1.84 13.82
CA THR A 173 -2.70 0.48 13.90
C THR A 173 -2.22 0.04 12.52
N ASP A 174 -0.89 0.12 12.35
CA ASP A 174 -0.16 -0.07 11.10
C ASP A 174 -0.68 -1.24 10.27
N LYS A 175 -1.09 -2.35 10.90
CA LYS A 175 -1.57 -3.55 10.21
C LYS A 175 -2.72 -3.32 9.24
N CYS A 176 -3.71 -2.47 9.57
CA CYS A 176 -4.86 -2.30 8.68
C CYS A 176 -4.53 -1.42 7.47
N MET A 177 -3.87 -0.29 7.71
CA MET A 177 -3.37 0.58 6.64
C MET A 177 -2.40 -0.17 5.73
N CYS A 178 -1.49 -0.95 6.31
CA CYS A 178 -0.56 -1.77 5.56
C CYS A 178 -1.31 -2.80 4.70
N GLY A 179 -2.26 -3.54 5.27
CA GLY A 179 -3.09 -4.48 4.51
C GLY A 179 -3.84 -3.82 3.35
N ALA A 180 -4.44 -2.65 3.61
CA ALA A 180 -5.14 -1.87 2.60
C ALA A 180 -4.22 -1.38 1.47
N LEU A 181 -2.98 -1.02 1.79
CA LEU A 181 -1.99 -0.61 0.81
C LEU A 181 -1.52 -1.79 -0.05
N TYR A 182 -1.22 -2.96 0.52
CA TYR A 182 -0.93 -4.15 -0.30
C TYR A 182 -2.10 -4.51 -1.22
N ASN A 183 -3.35 -4.44 -0.73
CA ASN A 183 -4.54 -4.63 -1.56
C ASN A 183 -4.62 -3.61 -2.70
N ALA A 184 -4.25 -2.35 -2.48
CA ALA A 184 -4.21 -1.33 -3.54
C ALA A 184 -3.19 -1.68 -4.63
N PHE A 185 -2.09 -2.34 -4.27
CA PHE A 185 -1.07 -2.85 -5.19
C PHE A 185 -1.42 -4.24 -5.76
N GLY A 186 -2.56 -4.83 -5.38
CA GLY A 186 -3.04 -6.08 -5.95
C GLY A 186 -2.68 -7.35 -5.19
N ILE A 187 -2.20 -7.24 -3.96
CA ILE A 187 -1.90 -8.38 -3.09
C ILE A 187 -3.02 -8.56 -2.07
N ASP A 188 -3.74 -9.69 -2.12
CA ASP A 188 -4.76 -10.07 -1.15
C ASP A 188 -4.12 -10.71 0.08
N LYS A 189 -4.72 -10.48 1.26
CA LYS A 189 -4.32 -11.06 2.55
C LYS A 189 -2.80 -11.13 2.77
N PRO A 190 -2.09 -9.99 2.78
CA PRO A 190 -0.62 -9.95 2.88
C PRO A 190 -0.02 -10.57 4.16
N ASN A 191 -0.86 -11.02 5.09
CA ASN A 191 -0.46 -11.70 6.32
C ASN A 191 -0.52 -13.24 6.22
N ASP A 192 -1.18 -13.78 5.19
CA ASP A 192 -1.62 -15.18 5.12
C ASP A 192 -1.09 -15.88 3.86
N GLY A 193 0.10 -16.49 3.92
CA GLY A 193 0.64 -17.26 2.81
C GLY A 193 2.08 -16.86 2.51
N PRO A 194 2.51 -16.89 1.23
CA PRO A 194 3.87 -16.49 0.87
C PRO A 194 4.17 -15.04 1.24
N SER A 195 5.45 -14.67 1.26
CA SER A 195 5.87 -13.30 1.50
C SER A 195 5.13 -12.30 0.59
N ALA A 196 4.53 -11.28 1.20
CA ALA A 196 3.76 -10.28 0.48
C ALA A 196 4.65 -9.43 -0.43
N ASP A 197 5.90 -9.16 -0.01
CA ASP A 197 6.88 -8.43 -0.82
C ASP A 197 7.35 -9.23 -2.03
N LEU A 198 7.62 -10.53 -1.83
CA LEU A 198 7.97 -11.40 -2.94
C LEU A 198 6.79 -11.55 -3.91
N SER A 199 5.57 -11.70 -3.39
CA SER A 199 4.34 -11.74 -4.18
C SER A 199 4.16 -10.45 -5.00
N LEU A 200 4.32 -9.29 -4.35
CA LEU A 200 4.25 -7.98 -4.98
C LEU A 200 5.28 -7.82 -6.08
N CYS A 201 6.53 -8.20 -5.79
CA CYS A 201 7.61 -8.17 -6.77
C CYS A 201 7.26 -9.02 -8.00
N ILE A 202 6.82 -10.27 -7.80
CA ILE A 202 6.46 -11.20 -8.88
C ILE A 202 5.35 -10.62 -9.75
N LEU A 203 4.30 -10.10 -9.13
CA LEU A 203 3.15 -9.48 -9.81
C LEU A 203 3.61 -8.35 -10.74
N TYR A 204 4.41 -7.43 -10.21
CA TYR A 204 4.85 -6.27 -10.98
C TYR A 204 5.93 -6.59 -12.00
N GLU A 205 6.85 -7.49 -11.70
CA GLU A 205 7.86 -7.96 -12.66
C GLU A 205 7.19 -8.65 -13.86
N ALA A 206 6.18 -9.50 -13.62
CA ALA A 206 5.39 -10.11 -14.68
C ALA A 206 4.63 -9.03 -15.50
N ARG A 207 4.04 -8.05 -14.82
CA ARG A 207 3.38 -6.90 -15.46
C ARG A 207 4.33 -6.13 -16.38
N TRP A 208 5.56 -5.85 -15.94
CA TRP A 208 6.56 -5.12 -16.73
C TRP A 208 7.03 -5.92 -17.95
N ARG A 209 6.87 -7.25 -17.93
CA ARG A 209 7.03 -8.13 -19.09
C ARG A 209 5.76 -8.27 -19.95
N GLY A 210 4.71 -7.50 -19.64
CA GLY A 210 3.44 -7.52 -20.35
C GLY A 210 2.56 -8.73 -20.03
N LYS A 211 2.84 -9.48 -18.96
CA LYS A 211 2.06 -10.66 -18.53
C LYS A 211 1.08 -10.26 -17.45
N ARG A 212 -0.21 -10.53 -17.67
CA ARG A 212 -1.27 -10.00 -16.82
C ARG A 212 -2.37 -11.01 -16.51
N SER A 213 -2.63 -11.97 -17.40
CA SER A 213 -3.54 -13.07 -17.09
C SER A 213 -2.89 -14.09 -16.17
N ARG A 214 -3.72 -14.94 -15.55
CA ARG A 214 -3.24 -16.04 -14.70
C ARG A 214 -2.30 -16.97 -15.45
N GLU A 215 -2.67 -17.37 -16.67
CA GLU A 215 -1.91 -18.25 -17.54
C GLU A 215 -0.61 -17.58 -18.01
N GLU A 216 -0.69 -16.29 -18.37
CA GLU A 216 0.47 -15.52 -18.80
C GLU A 216 1.52 -15.39 -17.68
N ILE A 217 1.08 -15.08 -16.47
CA ILE A 217 1.96 -14.94 -15.30
C ILE A 217 2.54 -16.32 -14.94
N ALA A 218 1.73 -17.37 -14.93
CA ALA A 218 2.19 -18.74 -14.70
C ALA A 218 3.28 -19.17 -15.68
N SER A 219 3.16 -18.78 -16.96
CA SER A 219 4.14 -19.13 -18.00
C SER A 219 5.54 -18.56 -17.79
N VAL A 220 5.67 -17.50 -16.99
CA VAL A 220 6.95 -16.82 -16.69
C VAL A 220 7.34 -16.91 -15.21
N PHE A 221 6.56 -17.64 -14.40
CA PHE A 221 6.60 -17.55 -12.94
C PHE A 221 7.99 -17.82 -12.35
N ASP A 222 8.65 -18.91 -12.75
CA ASP A 222 9.95 -19.28 -12.19
C ASP A 222 11.03 -18.21 -12.48
N ASP A 223 11.02 -17.66 -13.69
CA ASP A 223 11.97 -16.62 -14.11
C ASP A 223 11.72 -15.30 -13.37
N VAL A 224 10.47 -14.90 -13.17
CA VAL A 224 10.15 -13.66 -12.43
C VAL A 224 10.41 -13.83 -10.93
N LYS A 225 10.07 -14.99 -10.35
CA LYS A 225 10.35 -15.29 -8.93
C LYS A 225 11.84 -15.24 -8.65
N LYS A 226 12.66 -15.88 -9.48
CA LYS A 226 14.11 -15.86 -9.32
C LYS A 226 14.70 -14.45 -9.42
N ALA A 227 14.20 -13.63 -10.35
CA ALA A 227 14.61 -12.23 -10.45
C ALA A 227 14.28 -11.45 -9.18
N CYS A 228 13.08 -11.69 -8.62
CA CYS A 228 12.62 -11.07 -7.39
C CYS A 228 13.40 -11.50 -6.14
N GLU A 229 13.68 -12.79 -5.97
CA GLU A 229 14.51 -13.30 -4.86
C GLU A 229 15.93 -12.72 -4.88
N THR A 230 16.44 -12.42 -6.08
CA THR A 230 17.74 -11.75 -6.23
C THR A 230 17.68 -10.28 -5.81
N ARG A 231 16.56 -9.60 -6.07
CA ARG A 231 16.34 -8.18 -5.72
C ARG A 231 16.01 -7.99 -4.24
N LEU A 232 15.32 -8.96 -3.63
CA LEU A 232 14.82 -8.94 -2.26
C LEU A 232 15.42 -10.10 -1.47
N PRO A 233 16.71 -10.04 -1.12
CA PRO A 233 17.36 -11.13 -0.39
C PRO A 233 16.73 -11.30 1.01
N GLY A 234 16.18 -12.47 1.28
CA GLY A 234 15.54 -12.80 2.56
C GLY A 234 14.03 -12.58 2.62
N ALA A 235 13.41 -12.19 1.50
CA ALA A 235 11.95 -12.17 1.34
C ALA A 235 11.36 -13.54 0.98
#